data_AF-I2J1P6-F1
#
_entry.id   AF-I2J1P6-F1
#
_cell.length_a   1.000
_cell.length_b   1.000
_cell.length_c   1.000
_cell.angle_alpha   90.00
_cell.angle_beta   90.00
_cell.angle_gamma   90.00
#
_symmetry.space_group_name_H-M   'P 1'
#
loop_
_entity.id
_entity.type
_entity.pdbx_description
1 polymer ?
#
loop_
_entity_poly.entity_id
_entity_poly.type
_entity_poly.pdbx_seq_one_letter_code
_entity_poly.pdbx_strand_id
1 'polypeptide(L)'
;MNQTVEYIKELTAIASPTGFTHEIVEYLVKTLEGFGYQPVRTVKGGVNVTIKGQNDEQHRYVTAHVDTLGAIVRAVKPDGRLKMDRIGGFPWNMIEGENCMVHVASTGKTISGTILIHQTSCHVYKDAGTAERTQDNMEVRLDEKVTNEKETRALGIEVGDFISFDP
;
A
#
# COMPACT_ATOMS: atom_id res chain seq x y z
N MET A 1 -28.01 6.55 1.41
CA MET A 1 -26.86 7.50 1.32
C MET A 1 -25.80 7.17 2.35
N ASN A 2 -26.15 6.97 3.63
CA ASN A 2 -25.18 6.63 4.69
C ASN A 2 -24.41 5.32 4.40
N GLN A 3 -25.12 4.24 4.02
CA GLN A 3 -24.51 2.93 3.75
C GLN A 3 -23.46 2.93 2.63
N THR A 4 -23.69 3.67 1.53
CA THR A 4 -22.72 3.73 0.41
C THR A 4 -21.43 4.42 0.82
N VAL A 5 -21.53 5.50 1.60
CA VAL A 5 -20.35 6.23 2.11
C VAL A 5 -19.56 5.36 3.08
N GLU A 6 -20.25 4.65 3.98
CA GLU A 6 -19.57 3.71 4.89
C GLU A 6 -18.86 2.58 4.13
N TYR A 7 -19.46 2.00 3.08
CA TYR A 7 -18.77 0.99 2.27
C TYR A 7 -17.55 1.54 1.54
N ILE A 8 -17.64 2.75 0.98
CA ILE A 8 -16.47 3.37 0.33
C ILE A 8 -15.37 3.57 1.36
N LYS A 9 -15.71 4.10 2.54
CA LYS A 9 -14.75 4.32 3.63
C LYS A 9 -14.08 3.02 4.09
N GLU A 10 -14.86 1.95 4.28
CA GLU A 10 -14.32 0.63 4.62
C GLU A 10 -13.39 0.10 3.52
N LEU A 11 -13.80 0.17 2.25
CA LEU A 11 -13.00 -0.28 1.11
C LEU A 11 -11.68 0.49 0.98
N THR A 12 -11.73 1.83 1.06
CA THR A 12 -10.54 2.68 0.88
C THR A 12 -9.59 2.64 2.06
N ALA A 13 -10.04 2.19 3.24
CA ALA A 13 -9.19 2.00 4.41
C ALA A 13 -8.35 0.71 4.34
N ILE A 14 -8.66 -0.22 3.43
CA ILE A 14 -7.92 -1.48 3.31
C ILE A 14 -6.71 -1.27 2.39
N ALA A 15 -5.51 -1.42 2.96
CA ALA A 15 -4.28 -1.41 2.20
C ALA A 15 -4.31 -2.48 1.10
N SER A 16 -4.11 -2.05 -0.13
CA SER A 16 -4.15 -2.93 -1.30
C SER A 16 -3.14 -2.61 -2.40
N PRO A 17 -1.86 -2.23 -2.12
CA PRO A 17 -0.87 -2.06 -3.18
C PRO A 17 -0.84 -3.26 -4.15
N THR A 18 -0.58 -3.03 -5.44
CA THR A 18 -0.48 -4.13 -6.42
C THR A 18 0.45 -5.24 -5.92
N GLY A 19 -0.10 -6.47 -5.77
CA GLY A 19 0.60 -7.63 -5.19
C GLY A 19 0.31 -7.90 -3.70
N PHE A 20 -0.36 -6.97 -3.01
CA PHE A 20 -0.76 -7.04 -1.60
C PHE A 20 -2.29 -6.86 -1.45
N THR A 21 -3.07 -7.63 -2.21
CA THR A 21 -4.54 -7.44 -2.29
C THR A 21 -5.34 -8.46 -1.48
N HIS A 22 -4.68 -9.29 -0.66
CA HIS A 22 -5.35 -10.40 0.03
C HIS A 22 -6.51 -9.92 0.91
N GLU A 23 -6.28 -8.89 1.74
CA GLU A 23 -7.28 -8.39 2.68
C GLU A 23 -8.50 -7.79 1.99
N ILE A 24 -8.30 -6.97 0.95
CA ILE A 24 -9.42 -6.38 0.19
C ILE A 24 -10.21 -7.45 -0.55
N VAL A 25 -9.55 -8.50 -1.06
CA VAL A 25 -10.18 -9.65 -1.70
C VAL A 25 -11.04 -10.44 -0.70
N GLU A 26 -10.53 -10.68 0.51
CA GLU A 26 -11.30 -11.31 1.60
C GLU A 26 -12.54 -10.49 1.97
N TYR A 27 -12.38 -9.16 2.10
CA TYR A 27 -13.48 -8.26 2.39
C TYR A 27 -14.56 -8.31 1.30
N LEU A 28 -14.17 -8.25 0.01
CA LEU A 28 -15.10 -8.31 -1.12
C LEU A 28 -15.87 -9.62 -1.15
N VAL A 29 -15.18 -10.75 -0.94
CA VAL A 29 -15.82 -12.08 -0.94
C VAL A 29 -16.87 -12.17 0.16
N LYS A 30 -16.51 -11.81 1.40
CA LYS A 30 -17.46 -11.81 2.53
C LYS A 30 -18.65 -10.89 2.30
N THR A 31 -18.40 -9.71 1.75
CA THR A 31 -19.43 -8.72 1.43
C THR A 31 -20.41 -9.27 0.37
N LEU A 32 -19.87 -9.86 -0.70
CA LEU A 32 -20.67 -10.43 -1.79
C LEU A 32 -21.46 -11.66 -1.35
N GLU A 33 -20.87 -12.54 -0.54
CA GLU A 33 -21.57 -13.68 0.09
C GLU A 33 -22.69 -13.20 1.01
N GLY A 34 -22.45 -12.15 1.79
CA GLY A 34 -23.45 -11.50 2.64
C GLY A 34 -24.64 -10.92 1.86
N PHE A 35 -24.43 -10.56 0.59
CA PHE A 35 -25.50 -10.15 -0.33
C PHE A 35 -26.21 -11.33 -1.01
N GLY A 36 -25.79 -12.57 -0.75
CA GLY A 36 -26.36 -13.78 -1.35
C GLY A 36 -25.76 -14.17 -2.70
N TYR A 37 -24.64 -13.56 -3.10
CA TYR A 37 -23.91 -13.96 -4.30
C TYR A 37 -22.94 -15.10 -4.03
N GLN A 38 -22.46 -15.74 -5.10
CA GLN A 38 -21.47 -16.82 -5.05
C GLN A 38 -20.17 -16.37 -5.73
N PRO A 39 -19.33 -15.56 -5.05
CA PRO A 39 -18.06 -15.12 -5.60
C PRO A 39 -17.09 -16.29 -5.80
N VAL A 40 -16.40 -16.28 -6.93
CA VAL A 40 -15.34 -17.24 -7.27
C VAL A 40 -14.01 -16.49 -7.31
N ARG A 41 -13.02 -17.02 -6.57
CA ARG A 41 -11.66 -16.49 -6.60
C ARG A 41 -10.86 -17.13 -7.71
N THR A 42 -10.11 -16.31 -8.43
CA THR A 42 -9.11 -16.77 -9.40
C THR A 42 -7.79 -17.08 -8.71
N VAL A 43 -6.89 -17.80 -9.37
CA VAL A 43 -5.55 -18.15 -8.85
C VAL A 43 -4.73 -16.92 -8.47
N LYS A 44 -4.92 -15.79 -9.17
CA LYS A 44 -4.23 -14.51 -8.91
C LYS A 44 -4.98 -13.60 -7.93
N GLY A 45 -6.06 -14.08 -7.30
CA GLY A 45 -6.80 -13.33 -6.28
C GLY A 45 -7.95 -12.44 -6.81
N GLY A 46 -8.18 -12.36 -8.12
CA GLY A 46 -9.36 -11.67 -8.65
C GLY A 46 -10.67 -12.33 -8.20
N VAL A 47 -11.70 -11.51 -7.94
CA VAL A 47 -13.02 -11.94 -7.45
C VAL A 47 -14.06 -11.77 -8.55
N ASN A 48 -14.68 -12.87 -8.97
CA ASN A 48 -15.69 -12.86 -10.02
C ASN A 48 -17.04 -13.29 -9.45
N VAL A 49 -18.11 -12.59 -9.84
CA VAL A 49 -19.49 -12.99 -9.55
C VAL A 49 -20.24 -13.06 -10.87
N THR A 50 -20.95 -14.16 -11.08
CA THR A 50 -21.86 -14.32 -12.21
C THR A 50 -23.30 -14.15 -11.73
N ILE A 51 -23.99 -13.14 -12.27
CA ILE A 51 -25.41 -12.91 -12.03
C ILE A 51 -26.17 -13.43 -13.25
N LYS A 52 -26.89 -14.54 -13.09
CA LYS A 52 -27.69 -15.12 -14.18
C LYS A 52 -28.89 -14.22 -14.48
N GLY A 53 -28.93 -13.70 -15.71
CA GLY A 53 -30.07 -12.94 -16.23
C GLY A 53 -31.08 -13.83 -16.95
N GLN A 54 -32.09 -13.21 -17.55
CA GLN A 54 -33.05 -13.90 -18.42
C GLN A 54 -32.41 -14.44 -19.72
N ASN A 55 -31.36 -13.75 -20.20
CA ASN A 55 -30.54 -14.17 -21.33
C ASN A 55 -29.20 -14.69 -20.81
N ASP A 56 -28.92 -15.98 -21.01
CA ASP A 56 -27.65 -16.64 -20.67
C ASP A 56 -26.81 -17.00 -21.92
N GLU A 57 -27.17 -16.46 -23.08
CA GLU A 57 -26.47 -16.65 -24.36
C GLU A 57 -25.51 -15.49 -24.69
N GLN A 58 -25.78 -14.29 -24.16
CA GLN A 58 -24.97 -13.09 -24.35
C GLN A 58 -24.55 -12.51 -23.00
N HIS A 59 -23.24 -12.42 -22.77
CA HIS A 59 -22.69 -12.00 -21.48
C HIS A 59 -22.09 -10.60 -21.56
N ARG A 60 -22.17 -9.86 -20.44
CA ARG A 60 -21.46 -8.59 -20.24
C ARG A 60 -20.53 -8.75 -19.05
N TYR A 61 -19.32 -8.22 -19.17
CA TYR A 61 -18.32 -8.26 -18.11
C TYR A 61 -18.03 -6.85 -17.64
N VAL A 62 -18.17 -6.62 -16.33
CA VAL A 62 -17.85 -5.34 -15.68
C VAL A 62 -16.68 -5.57 -14.75
N THR A 63 -15.63 -4.78 -14.92
CA THR A 63 -14.40 -4.90 -14.12
C THR A 63 -14.13 -3.62 -13.37
N ALA A 64 -13.70 -3.77 -12.12
CA ALA A 64 -13.04 -2.73 -11.34
C ALA A 64 -11.76 -3.33 -10.77
N HIS A 65 -10.67 -2.57 -10.79
CA HIS A 65 -9.46 -2.97 -10.10
C HIS A 65 -9.53 -2.50 -8.65
N VAL A 66 -8.98 -3.28 -7.74
CA VAL A 66 -9.00 -3.01 -6.30
C VAL A 66 -7.61 -2.78 -5.74
N ASP A 67 -6.59 -2.96 -6.58
CA ASP A 67 -5.22 -2.65 -6.21
C ASP A 67 -4.97 -1.14 -6.26
N THR A 68 -4.15 -0.67 -5.34
CA THR A 68 -3.73 0.72 -5.21
C THR A 68 -2.28 0.90 -5.59
N LEU A 69 -1.89 2.17 -5.75
CA LEU A 69 -0.48 2.55 -5.71
C LEU A 69 0.09 2.26 -4.31
N GLY A 70 1.41 2.16 -4.25
CA GLY A 70 2.14 2.00 -2.99
C GLY A 70 3.64 1.95 -3.22
N ALA A 71 4.35 1.34 -2.28
CA ALA A 71 5.77 1.09 -2.41
C ALA A 71 6.17 -0.25 -1.79
N ILE A 72 7.44 -0.62 -1.96
CA ILE A 72 8.06 -1.79 -1.34
C ILE A 72 9.39 -1.39 -0.74
N VAL A 73 9.77 -2.00 0.38
CA VAL A 73 11.09 -1.80 0.98
C VAL A 73 12.15 -2.34 0.03
N ARG A 74 13.01 -1.45 -0.49
CA ARG A 74 14.11 -1.79 -1.41
C ARG A 74 15.43 -2.02 -0.67
N ALA A 75 15.67 -1.28 0.40
CA ALA A 75 16.84 -1.43 1.24
C ALA A 75 16.60 -0.81 2.63
N VAL A 76 17.26 -1.37 3.64
CA VAL A 76 17.39 -0.74 4.96
C VAL A 76 18.73 0.00 4.99
N LYS A 77 18.71 1.30 5.29
CA LYS A 77 19.90 2.15 5.31
C LYS A 77 20.67 1.97 6.63
N PRO A 78 21.98 2.29 6.66
CA PRO A 78 22.78 2.24 7.88
C PRO A 78 22.28 3.15 9.03
N ASP A 79 21.49 4.18 8.71
CA ASP A 79 20.87 5.11 9.67
C ASP A 79 19.47 4.65 10.15
N GLY A 80 19.04 3.45 9.76
CA GLY A 80 17.76 2.85 10.13
C GLY A 80 16.57 3.24 9.25
N ARG A 81 16.75 4.16 8.28
CA ARG A 81 15.69 4.56 7.33
C ARG A 81 15.52 3.54 6.22
N LEU A 82 14.39 3.60 5.50
CA LEU A 82 14.09 2.67 4.42
C LEU A 82 14.15 3.36 3.05
N LYS A 83 14.85 2.75 2.10
CA LYS A 83 14.66 3.06 0.67
C LYS A 83 13.43 2.34 0.15
N MET A 84 12.77 2.97 -0.82
CA MET A 84 11.55 2.46 -1.44
C MET A 84 11.76 2.11 -2.92
N ASP A 85 10.97 1.16 -3.44
CA ASP A 85 10.63 1.09 -4.86
C ASP A 85 9.13 1.33 -5.05
N ARG A 86 8.74 1.89 -6.20
CA ARG A 86 7.33 2.22 -6.46
C ARG A 86 6.57 0.97 -6.86
N ILE A 87 5.37 0.86 -6.32
CA ILE A 87 4.33 -0.02 -6.86
C ILE A 87 3.34 0.88 -7.60
N GLY A 88 3.36 0.78 -8.93
CA GLY A 88 2.61 1.64 -9.83
C GLY A 88 3.36 2.92 -10.23
N GLY A 89 2.68 3.78 -11.00
CA GLY A 89 3.29 4.94 -11.66
C GLY A 89 2.88 6.28 -11.06
N PHE A 90 3.65 6.77 -10.09
CA PHE A 90 3.47 8.12 -9.53
C PHE A 90 4.80 8.90 -9.42
N PRO A 91 4.77 10.24 -9.55
CA PRO A 91 5.88 11.12 -9.21
C PRO A 91 6.19 11.10 -7.71
N TRP A 92 7.47 11.07 -7.36
CA TRP A 92 7.94 11.01 -5.97
C TRP A 92 7.53 12.21 -5.11
N ASN A 93 7.34 13.39 -5.71
CA ASN A 93 6.92 14.59 -5.00
C ASN A 93 5.45 14.55 -4.54
N MET A 94 4.63 13.64 -5.08
CA MET A 94 3.22 13.51 -4.67
C MET A 94 3.05 12.76 -3.34
N ILE A 95 4.10 12.09 -2.86
CA ILE A 95 4.05 11.30 -1.62
C ILE A 95 4.99 11.86 -0.54
N GLU A 96 5.62 13.01 -0.79
CA GLU A 96 6.48 13.65 0.19
C GLU A 96 5.64 14.25 1.32
N GLY A 97 5.95 13.87 2.55
CA GLY A 97 5.22 14.29 3.75
C GLY A 97 4.04 13.38 4.12
N GLU A 98 3.72 12.40 3.28
CA GLU A 98 2.65 11.44 3.55
C GLU A 98 3.04 10.46 4.66
N ASN A 99 2.05 10.09 5.47
CA ASN A 99 2.16 8.96 6.37
C ASN A 99 2.03 7.66 5.59
N CYS A 100 2.68 6.61 6.11
CA CYS A 100 2.66 5.30 5.50
C CYS A 100 2.74 4.19 6.54
N MET A 101 2.34 2.99 6.13
CA MET A 101 2.43 1.78 6.92
C MET A 101 3.33 0.78 6.19
N VAL A 102 4.35 0.28 6.88
CA VAL A 102 5.19 -0.85 6.45
C VAL A 102 4.54 -2.14 6.95
N HIS A 103 4.20 -3.03 6.03
CA HIS A 103 3.53 -4.30 6.28
C HIS A 103 4.58 -5.41 6.40
N VAL A 104 4.88 -5.81 7.64
CA VAL A 104 5.96 -6.76 7.96
C VAL A 104 5.49 -8.19 7.71
N ALA A 105 5.89 -8.78 6.58
CA ALA A 105 5.39 -10.08 6.13
C ALA A 105 5.69 -11.21 7.12
N SER A 106 6.85 -11.14 7.79
CA SER A 106 7.30 -12.18 8.73
C SER A 106 6.47 -12.26 10.02
N THR A 107 5.80 -11.17 10.41
CA THR A 107 5.06 -11.08 11.68
C THR A 107 3.58 -10.74 11.51
N GLY A 108 3.17 -10.27 10.32
CA GLY A 108 1.82 -9.75 10.07
C GLY A 108 1.54 -8.41 10.76
N LYS A 109 2.56 -7.76 11.33
CA LYS A 109 2.42 -6.45 11.98
C LYS A 109 2.60 -5.33 10.98
N THR A 110 2.03 -4.17 11.32
CA THR A 110 2.23 -2.92 10.59
C THR A 110 3.03 -1.94 11.44
N ILE A 111 3.97 -1.23 10.84
CA ILE A 111 4.79 -0.20 11.49
C ILE A 111 4.59 1.11 10.74
N SER A 112 4.27 2.19 11.46
CA SER A 112 4.06 3.49 10.84
C SER A 112 5.37 4.21 10.53
N GLY A 113 5.32 5.12 9.57
CA GLY A 113 6.38 6.06 9.30
C GLY A 113 5.94 7.19 8.37
N THR A 114 6.85 8.12 8.11
CA THR A 114 6.63 9.25 7.21
C THR A 114 7.59 9.18 6.03
N ILE A 115 7.08 9.46 4.83
CA ILE A 115 7.87 9.54 3.60
C ILE A 115 8.48 10.94 3.49
N LEU A 116 9.81 11.01 3.40
CA LEU A 116 10.54 12.28 3.37
C LEU A 116 11.67 12.22 2.34
N ILE A 117 12.04 13.38 1.82
CA ILE A 117 13.33 13.52 1.15
C ILE A 117 14.45 13.51 2.19
N HIS A 118 15.60 12.92 1.85
CA HIS A 118 16.76 12.85 2.73
C HIS A 118 17.23 14.24 3.21
N GLN A 119 17.32 15.21 2.30
CA GLN A 119 17.70 16.60 2.61
C GLN A 119 16.52 17.42 3.18
N THR A 120 15.83 16.94 4.21
CA THR A 120 14.59 17.58 4.70
C THR A 120 14.80 18.96 5.35
N SER A 121 15.98 19.25 5.92
CA SER A 121 16.22 20.46 6.72
C SER A 121 17.10 21.48 6.00
N CYS A 122 16.60 22.70 5.80
CA CYS A 122 17.38 23.82 5.23
C CYS A 122 18.49 24.34 6.16
N HIS A 123 18.41 24.08 7.47
CA HIS A 123 19.47 24.43 8.43
C HIS A 123 20.69 23.51 8.30
N VAL A 124 20.50 22.30 7.74
CA VAL A 124 21.55 21.30 7.55
C VAL A 124 22.01 21.27 6.09
N TYR A 125 21.06 21.33 5.15
CA TYR A 125 21.31 21.17 3.72
C TYR A 125 21.04 22.46 2.95
N LYS A 126 22.09 22.99 2.31
CA LYS A 126 22.00 24.21 1.48
C LYS A 126 21.07 24.03 0.28
N ASP A 127 20.96 22.82 -0.23
CA ASP A 127 20.21 22.42 -1.43
C ASP A 127 18.84 21.80 -1.12
N ALA A 128 18.37 21.84 0.14
CA ALA A 128 17.08 21.24 0.56
C ALA A 128 15.89 21.66 -0.34
N GLY A 129 15.87 22.91 -0.80
CA GLY A 129 14.81 23.44 -1.66
C GLY A 129 14.87 22.97 -3.12
N THR A 130 16.00 22.45 -3.58
CA THR A 130 16.24 22.08 -4.98
C THR A 130 16.55 20.60 -5.18
N ALA A 131 16.75 19.84 -4.09
CA ALA A 131 17.03 18.42 -4.15
C ALA A 131 15.91 17.68 -4.91
N GLU A 132 16.30 16.88 -5.89
CA GLU A 132 15.35 16.19 -6.76
C GLU A 132 14.66 15.06 -5.98
N ARG A 133 13.34 14.95 -6.14
CA ARG A 133 12.56 13.84 -5.57
C ARG A 133 12.71 12.63 -6.48
N THR A 134 13.62 11.75 -6.11
CA THR A 134 13.96 10.53 -6.83
C THR A 134 13.87 9.32 -5.91
N GLN A 135 13.95 8.13 -6.48
CA GLN A 135 13.98 6.90 -5.70
C GLN A 135 15.16 6.84 -4.71
N ASP A 136 16.28 7.48 -5.06
CA ASP A 136 17.47 7.48 -4.21
C ASP A 136 17.39 8.49 -3.07
N ASN A 137 16.62 9.57 -3.26
CA ASN A 137 16.52 10.67 -2.31
C ASN A 137 15.29 10.56 -1.40
N MET A 138 14.26 9.83 -1.81
CA MET A 138 13.06 9.58 -1.01
C MET A 138 13.24 8.36 -0.10
N GLU A 139 12.85 8.50 1.15
CA GLU A 139 13.01 7.48 2.18
C GLU A 139 11.85 7.48 3.17
N VAL A 140 11.59 6.33 3.79
CA VAL A 140 10.70 6.24 4.95
C VAL A 140 11.52 6.42 6.21
N ARG A 141 11.10 7.37 7.05
CA ARG A 141 11.52 7.46 8.44
C ARG A 141 10.44 6.81 9.30
N LEU A 142 10.78 5.70 9.94
CA LEU A 142 9.86 4.98 10.83
C LEU A 142 9.55 5.81 12.09
N ASP A 143 8.36 5.64 12.64
CA ASP A 143 7.96 6.22 13.93
C ASP A 143 8.45 5.38 15.13
N GLU A 144 9.39 4.47 14.86
CA GLU A 144 10.06 3.65 15.85
C GLU A 144 11.43 4.22 16.20
N LYS A 145 11.89 3.97 17.43
CA LYS A 145 13.21 4.41 17.90
C LYS A 145 14.31 3.50 17.33
N VAL A 146 14.64 3.71 16.07
CA VAL A 146 15.73 3.02 15.37
C VAL A 146 16.75 4.03 14.86
N THR A 147 18.02 3.68 14.98
CA THR A 147 19.15 4.53 14.61
C THR A 147 20.12 3.85 13.66
N ASN A 148 19.91 2.56 13.40
CA ASN A 148 20.75 1.76 12.53
C ASN A 148 20.01 0.60 11.88
N GLU A 149 20.63 0.03 10.85
CA GLU A 149 20.09 -1.10 10.10
C GLU A 149 19.68 -2.30 10.98
N LYS A 150 20.50 -2.64 11.99
CA LYS A 150 20.25 -3.80 12.86
C LYS A 150 18.99 -3.60 13.70
N GLU A 151 18.80 -2.41 14.26
CA GLU A 151 17.59 -2.07 15.02
C GLU A 151 16.34 -2.12 14.15
N THR A 152 16.40 -1.58 12.93
CA THR A 152 15.28 -1.63 11.99
C THR A 152 14.90 -3.06 11.60
N ARG A 153 15.89 -3.90 11.29
CA ARG A 153 15.66 -5.33 11.00
C ARG A 153 15.17 -6.11 12.22
N ALA A 154 15.52 -5.70 13.44
CA ALA A 154 15.01 -6.32 14.66
C ALA A 154 13.49 -6.11 14.85
N LEU A 155 12.89 -5.12 14.17
CA LEU A 155 11.43 -4.97 14.07
C LEU A 155 10.78 -6.01 13.13
N GLY A 156 11.58 -6.79 12.42
CA GLY A 156 11.16 -7.78 11.42
C GLY A 156 11.08 -7.24 10.00
N ILE A 157 11.37 -5.95 9.79
CA ILE A 157 11.31 -5.29 8.48
C ILE A 157 12.41 -5.85 7.58
N GLU A 158 12.02 -6.27 6.39
CA GLU A 158 12.91 -6.84 5.38
C GLU A 158 12.68 -6.24 3.99
N VAL A 159 13.66 -6.43 3.12
CA VAL A 159 13.52 -6.08 1.69
C VAL A 159 12.40 -6.92 1.10
N GLY A 160 11.44 -6.25 0.46
CA GLY A 160 10.24 -6.89 -0.07
C GLY A 160 8.97 -6.65 0.77
N ASP A 161 9.07 -6.08 1.98
CA ASP A 161 7.89 -5.69 2.74
C ASP A 161 7.13 -4.56 2.03
N PHE A 162 5.81 -4.68 1.98
CA PHE A 162 4.95 -3.69 1.31
C PHE A 162 4.82 -2.42 2.14
N ILE A 163 4.61 -1.31 1.45
CA ILE A 163 4.36 0.00 2.03
C ILE A 163 3.07 0.54 1.42
N SER A 164 2.08 0.84 2.25
CA SER A 164 0.88 1.55 1.85
C SER A 164 0.92 2.99 2.34
N PHE A 165 0.28 3.89 1.60
CA PHE A 165 0.12 5.29 2.01
C PHE A 165 -1.18 5.44 2.81
N ASP A 166 -1.20 6.40 3.72
CA ASP A 166 -2.40 6.74 4.49
C ASP A 166 -3.50 7.26 3.53
N PRO A 167 -4.75 6.74 3.61
CA PRO A 167 -5.84 7.10 2.69
C PRO A 167 -6.53 8.44 2.99
#